data_AF-A0A8J6HM22-F1
#
_entry.id   AF-A0A8J6HM22-F1
#
_cell.length_a   1.000
_cell.length_b   1.000
_cell.length_c   1.000
_cell.angle_alpha   90.00
_cell.angle_beta   90.00
_cell.angle_gamma   90.00
#
_symmetry.space_group_name_H-M   'P 1'
#
loop_
_entity.id
_entity.type
_entity.pdbx_description
1 polymer ?
#
loop_
_entity_poly.entity_id
_entity_poly.type
_entity_poly.pdbx_seq_one_letter_code
_entity_poly.pdbx_strand_id
1 'polypeptide(L)'
;MEDPTSPQHHGPEVTQMTPLRALIGIESTTPLIRAALNDLACDLSPVRNLQADRERVREKLQNAKSTEIDNLNKKRRDHVKYSVGDFVLLHRASKMHASKTDFEYLGPYEIMNITDQYRYELKRVGARKHKIIKAAKEQLRLWPNEWNVAAEMSELLDMLDVDRGVL
;
A
#
# COMPACT_ATOMS: atom_id res chain seq x y z
N MET A 1 31.17 -8.07 43.15
CA MET A 1 29.76 -8.48 43.18
C MET A 1 29.09 -7.60 42.15
N GLU A 2 29.05 -8.05 40.90
CA GLU A 2 28.53 -7.26 39.77
C GLU A 2 27.02 -7.50 39.68
N ASP A 3 26.23 -6.42 39.72
CA ASP A 3 24.77 -6.46 39.59
C ASP A 3 24.38 -6.83 38.14
N PRO A 4 23.70 -7.97 37.90
CA PRO A 4 23.37 -8.42 36.55
C PRO A 4 21.92 -8.10 36.20
N THR A 5 21.47 -6.84 36.32
CA THR A 5 20.12 -6.49 35.84
C THR A 5 20.00 -5.03 35.38
N SER A 6 20.83 -4.60 34.43
CA SER A 6 20.48 -3.43 33.61
C SER A 6 19.58 -3.89 32.46
N PRO A 7 18.39 -3.28 32.26
CA PRO A 7 17.52 -3.66 31.16
C PRO A 7 18.23 -3.37 29.83
N GLN A 8 18.65 -4.43 29.13
CA GLN A 8 19.25 -4.30 27.81
C GLN A 8 18.15 -3.87 26.84
N HIS A 9 18.08 -2.57 26.56
CA HIS A 9 17.25 -2.07 25.46
C HIS A 9 17.95 -2.41 24.15
N HIS A 10 17.60 -3.57 23.62
CA HIS A 10 17.99 -3.98 22.29
C HIS A 10 17.38 -3.01 21.27
N GLY A 11 18.20 -2.56 20.32
CA GLY A 11 17.69 -1.87 19.13
C GLY A 11 16.74 -2.77 18.33
N PRO A 12 16.06 -2.24 17.30
CA PRO A 12 15.22 -3.07 16.44
C PRO A 12 16.03 -4.26 15.92
N GLU A 13 15.39 -5.43 15.89
CA GLU A 13 16.03 -6.74 15.65
C GLU A 13 16.91 -6.77 14.38
N VAL A 14 16.52 -5.98 13.38
CA VAL A 14 17.23 -5.83 12.11
C VAL A 14 18.58 -5.12 12.27
N THR A 15 18.62 -3.96 12.93
CA THR A 15 19.85 -3.16 13.03
C THR A 15 20.67 -3.52 14.26
N GLN A 16 20.01 -4.08 15.28
CA GLN A 16 20.57 -4.36 16.62
C GLN A 16 21.23 -3.12 17.23
N MET A 17 20.77 -1.93 16.82
CA MET A 17 21.36 -0.64 17.21
C MET A 17 20.27 0.35 17.56
N THR A 18 20.40 1.02 18.69
CA THR A 18 19.40 2.00 19.11
C THR A 18 19.34 3.17 18.11
N PRO A 19 18.16 3.76 17.88
CA PRO A 19 18.04 4.91 16.98
C PRO A 19 18.98 6.07 17.34
N LEU A 20 19.22 6.29 18.64
CA LEU A 20 20.10 7.35 19.13
C LEU A 20 21.58 7.04 18.84
N ARG A 21 21.97 5.76 18.87
CA ARG A 21 23.30 5.31 18.45
C ARG A 21 23.50 5.45 16.95
N ALA A 22 22.47 5.20 16.14
CA ALA A 22 22.52 5.46 14.70
C ALA A 22 22.62 6.95 14.37
N LEU A 23 21.95 7.79 15.16
CA LEU A 23 21.83 9.21 14.88
C LEU A 23 23.07 10.00 15.34
N ILE A 24 23.53 9.77 16.57
CA ILE A 24 24.54 10.58 17.27
C ILE A 24 25.75 9.72 17.67
N GLY A 25 25.71 8.40 17.43
CA GLY A 25 26.75 7.47 17.86
C GLY A 25 26.64 7.09 19.34
N ILE A 26 25.64 7.59 20.07
CA ILE A 26 25.52 7.44 21.52
C ILE A 26 24.43 6.41 21.86
N GLU A 27 24.71 5.49 22.76
CA GLU A 27 23.65 4.67 23.38
C GLU A 27 23.02 5.46 24.50
N SER A 28 21.70 5.63 24.48
CA SER A 28 21.01 6.16 25.65
C SER A 28 19.78 5.35 25.98
N THR A 29 19.61 5.13 27.28
CA THR A 29 18.55 4.37 27.91
C THR A 29 18.16 5.13 29.18
N THR A 30 17.34 6.18 29.04
CA THR A 30 16.68 6.95 30.12
C THR A 30 17.58 7.83 31.05
N PRO A 31 17.01 8.64 31.96
CA PRO A 31 16.88 10.11 31.83
C PRO A 31 18.09 10.92 32.36
N LEU A 32 18.91 10.33 33.23
CA LEU A 32 20.15 10.90 33.77
C LEU A 32 21.24 11.02 32.69
N ILE A 33 21.24 10.07 31.75
CA ILE A 33 22.21 9.93 30.65
C ILE A 33 22.28 11.20 29.80
N ARG A 34 21.18 11.93 29.78
CA ARG A 34 20.96 13.12 28.99
C ARG A 34 21.48 14.40 29.64
N ALA A 35 21.46 14.46 30.98
CA ALA A 35 21.98 15.62 31.70
C ALA A 35 23.53 15.63 31.68
N ALA A 36 24.15 14.46 31.83
CA ALA A 36 25.61 14.30 31.87
C ALA A 36 26.32 14.42 30.50
N LEU A 37 25.64 14.11 29.39
CA LEU A 37 26.20 14.29 28.04
C LEU A 37 26.46 15.77 27.69
N ASN A 38 25.81 16.70 28.38
CA ASN A 38 25.91 18.15 28.14
C ASN A 38 27.08 18.82 28.87
N ASP A 39 27.54 18.29 30.00
CA ASP A 39 28.75 18.80 30.68
C ASP A 39 30.05 18.36 29.95
N LEU A 40 29.98 17.28 29.17
CA LEU A 40 31.12 16.66 28.48
C LEU A 40 31.34 17.12 27.03
N ALA A 41 30.67 18.17 26.57
CA ALA A 41 30.90 18.74 25.23
C ALA A 41 32.30 19.38 25.05
N CYS A 42 33.30 19.01 25.85
CA CYS A 42 34.67 19.48 25.70
C CYS A 42 35.48 18.74 24.63
N ASP A 43 35.14 17.49 24.24
CA ASP A 43 35.77 16.89 23.05
C ASP A 43 35.10 15.58 22.61
N LEU A 44 34.05 15.67 21.76
CA LEU A 44 33.43 14.50 21.13
C LEU A 44 34.13 14.09 19.82
N SER A 45 35.32 14.61 19.58
CA SER A 45 36.05 14.48 18.32
C SER A 45 36.78 13.15 18.07
N PRO A 46 37.30 12.35 19.04
CA PRO A 46 38.30 11.34 18.63
C PRO A 46 37.84 9.89 18.44
N VAL A 47 36.66 9.43 18.87
CA VAL A 47 36.44 7.96 19.04
C VAL A 47 35.25 7.35 18.30
N ARG A 48 34.54 8.05 17.41
CA ARG A 48 33.40 7.42 16.72
C ARG A 48 33.37 7.68 15.23
N ASN A 49 33.58 6.60 14.46
CA ASN A 49 33.29 6.53 13.03
C ASN A 49 31.77 6.48 12.82
N LEU A 50 31.09 7.57 13.17
CA LEU A 50 29.65 7.76 13.00
C LEU A 50 29.22 7.43 11.57
N GLN A 51 30.07 7.76 10.61
CA GLN A 51 29.84 7.45 9.21
C GLN A 51 29.83 5.94 8.94
N ALA A 52 30.77 5.18 9.53
CA ALA A 52 30.82 3.73 9.37
C ALA A 52 29.62 3.03 10.05
N ASP A 53 29.18 3.55 11.21
CA ASP A 53 28.00 3.02 11.90
C ASP A 53 26.71 3.30 11.11
N ARG A 54 26.59 4.48 10.51
CA ARG A 54 25.47 4.83 9.62
C ARG A 54 25.44 3.98 8.37
N GLU A 55 26.59 3.75 7.75
CA GLU A 55 26.71 2.88 6.58
C GLU A 55 26.28 1.45 6.92
N ARG A 56 26.78 0.91 8.04
CA ARG A 56 26.40 -0.42 8.52
C ARG A 56 24.90 -0.53 8.80
N VAL A 57 24.28 0.47 9.43
CA VAL A 57 22.83 0.48 9.65
C VAL A 57 22.08 0.55 8.33
N ARG A 58 22.54 1.37 7.38
CA ARG A 58 21.96 1.52 6.05
C ARG A 58 21.98 0.19 5.29
N GLU A 59 23.12 -0.49 5.26
CA GLU A 59 23.27 -1.80 4.63
C GLU A 59 22.34 -2.84 5.25
N LYS A 60 22.31 -2.93 6.59
CA LYS A 60 21.40 -3.87 7.29
C LYS A 60 19.93 -3.60 6.98
N LEU A 61 19.52 -2.33 6.96
CA LEU A 61 18.15 -1.95 6.61
C LEU A 61 17.84 -2.26 5.13
N GLN A 62 18.79 -2.04 4.23
CA GLN A 62 18.61 -2.33 2.81
C GLN A 62 18.48 -3.84 2.55
N ASN A 63 19.31 -4.65 3.21
CA ASN A 63 19.28 -6.12 3.12
C ASN A 63 18.02 -6.71 3.77
N ALA A 64 17.60 -6.19 4.92
CA ALA A 64 16.34 -6.59 5.54
C ALA A 64 15.15 -6.21 4.65
N LYS A 65 15.17 -5.01 4.08
CA LYS A 65 14.11 -4.56 3.17
C LYS A 65 13.98 -5.47 1.96
N SER A 66 15.07 -5.86 1.29
CA SER A 66 14.97 -6.75 0.12
C SER A 66 14.44 -8.13 0.49
N THR A 67 15.04 -8.76 1.50
CA THR A 67 14.65 -10.11 1.96
C THR A 67 13.21 -10.17 2.47
N GLU A 68 12.77 -9.15 3.21
CA GLU A 68 11.40 -9.07 3.73
C GLU A 68 10.38 -8.79 2.63
N ILE A 69 10.69 -7.88 1.69
CA ILE A 69 9.82 -7.65 0.52
C ILE A 69 9.62 -8.95 -0.27
N ASP A 70 10.69 -9.70 -0.51
CA ASP A 70 10.61 -10.96 -1.25
C ASP A 70 9.79 -12.00 -0.49
N ASN A 71 10.01 -12.13 0.82
CA ASN A 71 9.25 -13.06 1.66
C ASN A 71 7.75 -12.69 1.75
N LEU A 72 7.43 -11.40 1.85
CA LEU A 72 6.05 -10.92 1.84
C LEU A 72 5.40 -11.12 0.48
N ASN A 73 6.14 -10.96 -0.61
CA ASN A 73 5.63 -11.14 -1.97
C ASN A 73 5.42 -12.61 -2.35
N LYS A 74 6.16 -13.57 -1.77
CA LYS A 74 6.03 -15.02 -2.07
C LYS A 74 4.61 -15.56 -1.96
N LYS A 75 3.79 -15.04 -1.05
CA LYS A 75 2.40 -15.51 -0.82
C LYS A 75 1.34 -14.63 -1.49
N ARG A 76 1.73 -13.55 -2.16
CA ARG A 76 0.78 -12.62 -2.78
C ARG A 76 0.31 -13.21 -4.10
N ARG A 77 -1.00 -13.19 -4.32
CA ARG A 77 -1.57 -13.49 -5.64
C ARG A 77 -1.12 -12.43 -6.63
N ASP A 78 -0.85 -12.87 -7.86
CA ASP A 78 -0.56 -11.95 -8.95
C ASP A 78 -1.67 -10.93 -9.11
N HIS A 79 -1.23 -9.73 -9.41
CA HIS A 79 -2.08 -8.57 -9.49
C HIS A 79 -2.89 -8.62 -10.78
N VAL A 80 -4.22 -8.50 -10.66
CA VAL A 80 -5.07 -8.21 -11.82
C VAL A 80 -4.58 -6.89 -12.41
N LYS A 81 -4.13 -6.94 -13.66
CA LYS A 81 -3.68 -5.77 -14.41
C LYS A 81 -4.86 -5.29 -15.24
N TYR A 82 -5.07 -3.98 -15.21
CA TYR A 82 -6.10 -3.33 -15.99
C TYR A 82 -5.46 -2.42 -17.04
N SER A 83 -6.15 -2.25 -18.15
CA SER A 83 -5.74 -1.39 -19.27
C SER A 83 -6.52 -0.08 -19.26
N VAL A 84 -5.96 0.94 -19.91
CA VAL A 84 -6.70 2.20 -20.16
C VAL A 84 -7.93 1.88 -21.03
N GLY A 85 -9.08 2.41 -20.64
CA GLY A 85 -10.38 2.13 -21.27
C GLY A 85 -11.17 1.00 -20.61
N ASP A 86 -10.59 0.22 -19.70
CA ASP A 86 -11.33 -0.81 -18.98
C ASP A 86 -12.36 -0.17 -18.03
N PHE A 87 -13.51 -0.84 -17.91
CA PHE A 87 -14.53 -0.50 -16.92
C PHE A 87 -14.33 -1.30 -15.63
N VAL A 88 -14.32 -0.60 -14.51
CA VAL A 88 -14.07 -1.15 -13.19
C VAL A 88 -15.07 -0.63 -12.16
N LEU A 89 -15.33 -1.45 -11.15
CA LEU A 89 -16.02 -1.12 -9.93
C LEU A 89 -15.01 -0.63 -8.89
N LEU A 90 -15.32 0.45 -8.20
CA LEU A 90 -14.48 0.97 -7.11
C LEU A 90 -15.04 0.55 -5.75
N HIS A 91 -14.23 -0.11 -4.92
CA HIS A 91 -14.57 -0.46 -3.54
C HIS A 91 -14.82 0.80 -2.72
N ARG A 92 -15.94 0.82 -2.00
CA ARG A 92 -16.29 1.90 -1.10
C ARG A 92 -15.35 1.82 0.10
N ALA A 93 -14.42 2.78 0.18
CA ALA A 93 -13.59 2.95 1.38
C ALA A 93 -14.50 2.94 2.62
N SER A 94 -14.19 2.02 3.56
CA SER A 94 -14.98 1.73 4.76
C SER A 94 -15.18 3.02 5.59
N LYS A 95 -16.24 3.77 5.30
CA LYS A 95 -16.73 4.79 6.23
C LYS A 95 -17.31 4.02 7.42
N MET A 96 -17.05 4.49 8.63
CA MET A 96 -17.59 3.92 9.88
C MET A 96 -19.13 3.85 9.93
N HIS A 97 -19.82 4.44 8.94
CA HIS A 97 -21.28 4.45 8.79
C HIS A 97 -21.71 3.95 7.40
N ALA A 98 -21.23 2.78 6.97
CA ALA A 98 -21.88 2.06 5.88
C ALA A 98 -23.10 1.34 6.45
N SER A 99 -24.29 1.62 5.92
CA SER A 99 -25.48 0.82 6.24
C SER A 99 -25.28 -0.60 5.69
N LYS A 100 -25.86 -1.62 6.34
CA LYS A 100 -25.88 -3.00 5.82
C LYS A 100 -26.54 -3.10 4.43
N THR A 101 -27.34 -2.11 4.05
CA THR A 101 -28.02 -2.00 2.76
C THR A 101 -27.20 -1.29 1.68
N ASP A 102 -26.05 -0.72 2.04
CA ASP A 102 -25.23 0.01 1.09
C ASP A 102 -24.39 -0.94 0.24
N PHE A 103 -24.33 -0.67 -1.07
CA PHE A 103 -23.46 -1.43 -1.97
C PHE A 103 -21.98 -1.24 -1.60
N GLU A 104 -21.25 -2.36 -1.56
CA GLU A 104 -19.81 -2.39 -1.28
C GLU A 104 -18.99 -1.77 -2.41
N TYR A 105 -19.45 -1.89 -3.65
CA TYR A 105 -18.79 -1.36 -4.83
C TYR A 105 -19.62 -0.25 -5.47
N LEU A 106 -18.92 0.78 -5.94
CA LEU A 106 -19.51 1.93 -6.59
C LEU A 106 -19.20 1.89 -8.08
N GLY A 107 -20.27 2.00 -8.87
CA GLY A 107 -20.35 2.43 -10.27
C GLY A 107 -19.40 1.81 -11.29
N PRO A 108 -19.74 1.90 -12.59
CA PRO A 108 -18.72 1.75 -13.60
C PRO A 108 -17.83 3.01 -13.60
N TYR A 109 -16.54 2.79 -13.40
CA TYR A 109 -15.47 3.73 -13.59
C TYR A 109 -14.64 3.31 -14.79
N GLU A 110 -14.30 4.25 -15.64
CA GLU A 110 -13.36 4.04 -16.75
C GLU A 110 -11.94 4.33 -16.26
N ILE A 111 -11.00 3.45 -16.60
CA ILE A 111 -9.57 3.71 -16.37
C ILE A 111 -9.06 4.68 -17.41
N MET A 112 -8.69 5.87 -16.96
CA MET A 112 -8.15 6.93 -17.82
C MET A 112 -6.64 6.82 -17.98
N ASN A 113 -5.94 6.41 -16.92
CA ASN A 113 -4.48 6.37 -16.92
C ASN A 113 -3.96 5.36 -15.89
N ILE A 114 -2.77 4.82 -16.15
CA ILE A 114 -2.05 3.89 -15.28
C ILE A 114 -0.89 4.66 -14.66
N THR A 115 -0.86 4.72 -13.33
CA THR A 115 0.21 5.34 -12.53
C THR A 115 1.14 4.25 -11.96
N ASP A 116 2.30 4.66 -11.48
CA ASP A 116 3.25 3.79 -10.79
C ASP A 116 2.62 2.99 -9.65
N GLN A 117 3.19 1.81 -9.39
CA GLN A 117 2.82 0.92 -8.30
C GLN A 117 1.38 0.36 -8.38
N TYR A 118 0.88 0.08 -9.59
CA TYR A 118 -0.47 -0.50 -9.82
C TYR A 118 -1.61 0.38 -9.29
N ARG A 119 -1.46 1.69 -9.45
CA ARG A 119 -2.50 2.68 -9.16
C ARG A 119 -3.10 3.18 -10.47
N TYR A 120 -4.39 3.49 -10.46
CA TYR A 120 -5.13 3.89 -11.65
C TYR A 120 -5.87 5.20 -11.40
N GLU A 121 -5.91 6.02 -12.44
CA GLU A 121 -6.76 7.21 -12.49
C GLU A 121 -8.10 6.83 -13.12
N LEU A 122 -9.17 7.09 -12.39
CA LEU A 122 -10.51 6.65 -12.69
C LEU A 122 -11.44 7.82 -12.94
N LYS A 123 -12.33 7.65 -13.91
CA LYS A 123 -13.41 8.59 -14.20
C LYS A 123 -14.75 7.88 -14.09
N ARG A 124 -15.67 8.43 -13.30
CA ARG A 124 -17.02 7.86 -13.18
C ARG A 124 -17.80 8.04 -14.49
N VAL A 125 -18.36 6.97 -15.02
CA VAL A 125 -19.19 7.00 -16.23
C VAL A 125 -20.54 7.68 -15.89
N GLY A 126 -21.03 8.55 -16.78
CA GLY A 126 -22.32 9.23 -16.62
C GLY A 126 -22.35 10.37 -15.59
N ALA A 127 -21.23 10.70 -14.94
CA ALA A 127 -21.18 11.82 -14.01
C ALA A 127 -21.09 13.17 -14.76
N ARG A 128 -22.01 14.09 -14.45
CA ARG A 128 -22.01 15.47 -15.00
C ARG A 128 -20.71 16.25 -14.68
N LYS A 129 -20.03 15.92 -13.58
CA LYS A 129 -18.76 16.51 -13.18
C LYS A 129 -17.63 15.50 -13.38
N HIS A 130 -16.62 15.89 -14.15
CA HIS A 130 -15.39 15.12 -14.30
C HIS A 130 -14.57 15.21 -13.02
N LYS A 131 -14.72 14.22 -12.13
CA LYS A 131 -13.85 14.03 -10.97
C LYS A 131 -12.97 12.82 -11.25
N ILE A 132 -11.67 13.07 -11.38
CA ILE A 132 -10.65 12.02 -11.47
C ILE A 132 -10.35 11.54 -10.05
N ILE A 133 -10.34 10.21 -9.87
CA ILE A 133 -10.05 9.56 -8.58
C ILE A 133 -8.85 8.65 -8.76
N LYS A 134 -7.96 8.60 -7.77
CA LYS A 134 -6.83 7.66 -7.75
C LYS A 134 -7.17 6.49 -6.85
N ALA A 135 -7.02 5.27 -7.35
CA ALA A 135 -7.28 4.06 -6.60
C ALA A 135 -6.19 3.02 -6.86
N ALA A 136 -5.88 2.21 -5.84
CA ALA A 136 -5.02 1.04 -6.03
C ALA A 136 -5.83 -0.11 -6.64
N LYS A 137 -5.18 -1.01 -7.39
CA LYS A 137 -5.80 -2.22 -7.95
C LYS A 137 -6.68 -3.01 -6.95
N GLU A 138 -6.30 -3.03 -5.67
CA GLU A 138 -6.95 -3.84 -4.62
C GLU A 138 -8.35 -3.30 -4.29
N GLN A 139 -8.58 -2.04 -4.63
CA GLN A 139 -9.87 -1.37 -4.50
C GLN A 139 -10.70 -1.52 -5.77
N LEU A 140 -10.21 -2.22 -6.79
CA LEU A 140 -10.89 -2.35 -8.08
C LEU A 140 -11.39 -3.76 -8.30
N ARG A 141 -12.51 -3.86 -8.99
CA ARG A 141 -12.99 -5.09 -9.62
C ARG A 141 -13.31 -4.80 -11.07
N LEU A 142 -13.12 -5.78 -11.96
CA LEU A 142 -13.62 -5.64 -13.33
C LEU A 142 -15.14 -5.45 -13.28
N TRP A 143 -15.63 -4.48 -14.05
CA TRP A 143 -17.05 -4.38 -14.31
C TRP A 143 -17.44 -5.58 -15.18
N PRO A 144 -18.47 -6.36 -14.80
CA PRO A 144 -18.94 -7.44 -15.65
C PRO A 144 -19.49 -6.84 -16.94
N ASN A 145 -18.78 -7.06 -18.06
CA ASN A 145 -19.23 -6.65 -19.39
C ASN A 145 -20.45 -7.45 -19.87
N GLU A 146 -20.85 -8.48 -19.13
CA GLU A 146 -21.96 -9.38 -19.43
C GLU A 146 -23.30 -8.90 -18.86
N TRP A 147 -23.58 -7.59 -18.92
CA TRP A 147 -24.98 -7.22 -19.19
C TRP A 147 -25.22 -7.64 -20.63
N ASN A 148 -25.71 -8.87 -20.76
CA ASN A 148 -25.72 -9.66 -21.97
C ASN A 148 -26.66 -9.04 -23.01
N VAL A 149 -26.19 -8.00 -23.72
CA VAL A 149 -26.88 -7.43 -24.88
C VAL A 149 -27.08 -8.51 -25.95
N ALA A 150 -26.21 -9.53 -25.99
CA ALA A 150 -26.37 -10.67 -26.89
C ALA A 150 -27.52 -11.61 -26.49
N ALA A 151 -27.81 -11.82 -25.19
CA ALA A 151 -29.01 -12.54 -24.78
C ALA A 151 -30.27 -11.72 -25.03
N GLU A 152 -30.29 -10.43 -24.69
CA GLU A 152 -31.46 -9.58 -24.97
C GLU A 152 -31.70 -9.39 -26.47
N MET A 153 -30.65 -9.27 -27.30
CA MET A 153 -30.81 -9.18 -28.76
C MET A 153 -31.22 -10.50 -29.40
N SER A 154 -30.70 -11.64 -28.92
CA SER A 154 -31.13 -12.97 -29.37
C SER A 154 -32.61 -13.18 -29.08
N GLU A 155 -33.05 -12.85 -27.86
CA GLU A 155 -34.45 -13.01 -27.42
C GLU A 155 -35.40 -12.03 -28.16
N LEU A 156 -34.93 -10.80 -28.45
CA LEU A 156 -35.65 -9.84 -29.31
C LEU A 156 -35.73 -10.27 -30.78
N LEU A 157 -34.67 -10.86 -31.33
CA LEU A 157 -34.63 -11.38 -32.71
C LEU A 157 -35.53 -12.61 -32.86
N ASP A 158 -35.50 -13.52 -31.89
CA ASP A 158 -36.38 -14.69 -31.87
C ASP A 158 -37.86 -14.29 -31.71
N MET A 159 -38.16 -13.19 -31.01
CA MET A 159 -39.53 -12.63 -30.95
C MET A 159 -39.98 -11.95 -32.25
N LEU A 160 -39.07 -11.42 -33.07
CA LEU A 160 -39.39 -10.74 -34.33
C LEU A 160 -39.59 -11.72 -35.50
N ASP A 161 -39.04 -12.92 -35.43
CA ASP A 161 -39.23 -13.97 -36.43
C ASP A 161 -40.53 -14.78 -36.25
N VAL A 162 -41.22 -14.64 -35.11
CA VAL A 162 -42.54 -15.28 -34.87
C VAL A 162 -43.67 -14.61 -35.69
N ASP A 163 -43.54 -13.33 -36.05
CA ASP A 163 -44.56 -12.61 -36.84
C ASP A 163 -44.43 -12.79 -38.36
N ARG A 164 -43.42 -13.53 -38.85
CA ARG A 164 -43.25 -13.82 -40.30
C ARG A 164 -43.74 -15.20 -40.73
N GLY A 165 -44.45 -15.91 -39.85
CA GLY A 165 -45.07 -17.21 -40.13
C GLY A 165 -46.57 -17.13 -40.41
N VAL A 166 -47.02 -16.28 -41.34
CA VAL A 166 -48.34 -16.41 -41.98
C VAL A 166 -48.11 -16.79 -43.45
N LEU A 167 -48.23 -18.07 -43.75
CA LEU A 167 -49.03 -18.67 -44.85
C LEU A 167 -48.77 -20.18 -44.91
#